data_AF-A0A328E841-F1
#
_entry.id   AF-A0A328E841-F1
#
_cell.length_a   1.000
_cell.length_b   1.000
_cell.length_c   1.000
_cell.angle_alpha   90.00
_cell.angle_beta   90.00
_cell.angle_gamma   90.00
#
_symmetry.space_group_name_H-M   'P 1'
#
loop_
_entity.id
_entity.type
_entity.pdbx_description
1 polymer ?
#
loop_
_entity_poly.entity_id
_entity_poly.type
_entity_poly.pdbx_seq_one_letter_code
_entity_poly.pdbx_strand_id
1 'polypeptide(L)'
;MASSTGVGDGGCPTLESVRKSLVRQEDTIVFCLIERAKFPTNSPLYDEQSSSSSPASRVPMWPGSMFEYIVRETEALQSKVGRYLSREENPFFPNDIPSPFVPSREHTLFLHPVADSVNVNEKVWDLYLNQLLPLLAVKGDDGNYVPTASADIHCLQALSRRIHYGKFVAEVKFREAPHDYTPAIIAQSCAG
;
A
#
# COMPACT_ATOMS: atom_id res chain seq x y z
N MET A 1 10.96 2.94 30.55
CA MET A 1 12.14 2.44 29.81
C MET A 1 11.68 2.16 28.38
N ALA A 2 12.40 2.72 27.40
CA ALA A 2 12.45 2.45 25.95
C ALA A 2 11.10 2.38 25.18
N SER A 3 10.90 3.01 24.02
CA SER A 3 11.87 3.36 22.98
C SER A 3 11.38 4.59 22.19
N SER A 4 12.12 5.68 22.34
CA SER A 4 12.25 6.72 21.32
C SER A 4 13.13 6.16 20.20
N THR A 5 12.58 5.98 18.99
CA THR A 5 13.36 5.98 17.74
C THR A 5 12.44 6.34 16.58
N GLY A 6 12.64 7.54 16.06
CA GLY A 6 12.04 8.03 14.84
C GLY A 6 12.33 9.52 14.64
N VAL A 7 13.50 9.96 15.09
CA VAL A 7 14.04 11.28 14.76
C VAL A 7 14.19 11.32 13.24
N GLY A 8 13.62 12.35 12.61
CA GLY A 8 13.91 12.68 11.23
C GLY A 8 15.40 12.92 11.10
N ASP A 9 16.11 11.98 10.50
CA ASP A 9 17.46 12.20 10.02
C ASP A 9 17.34 12.73 8.59
N GLY A 10 17.72 14.00 8.41
CA GLY A 10 17.71 14.73 7.14
C GLY A 10 18.82 14.28 6.17
N GLY A 11 19.11 12.98 6.13
CA GLY A 11 20.05 12.37 5.19
C GLY A 11 19.34 11.88 3.93
N CYS A 12 19.95 12.09 2.76
CA CYS A 12 19.53 11.39 1.54
C CYS A 12 19.54 9.88 1.78
N PRO A 13 18.51 9.13 1.35
CA PRO A 13 18.53 7.68 1.34
C PRO A 13 19.81 7.13 0.68
N THR A 14 20.44 6.15 1.33
CA THR A 14 21.61 5.42 0.84
C THR A 14 21.20 3.97 0.56
N LEU A 15 22.02 3.20 -0.17
CA LEU A 15 21.72 1.77 -0.38
C LEU A 15 21.57 1.01 0.93
N GLU A 16 22.36 1.36 1.94
CA GLU A 16 22.30 0.73 3.26
C GLU A 16 20.98 1.03 3.97
N SER A 17 20.54 2.29 3.99
CA SER A 17 19.28 2.65 4.63
C SER A 17 18.08 2.08 3.88
N VAL A 18 18.11 2.06 2.55
CA VAL A 18 17.11 1.40 1.71
C VAL A 18 17.06 -0.08 2.02
N ARG A 19 18.20 -0.78 2.09
CA ARG A 19 18.24 -2.22 2.41
C ARG A 19 17.61 -2.52 3.76
N LYS A 20 17.97 -1.76 4.81
CA LYS A 20 17.37 -1.92 6.15
C LYS A 20 15.86 -1.67 6.14
N SER A 21 15.39 -0.68 5.38
CA SER A 21 13.97 -0.40 5.22
C SER A 21 13.24 -1.56 4.54
N LEU A 22 13.82 -2.14 3.48
CA LEU A 22 13.25 -3.27 2.76
C LEU A 22 13.13 -4.52 3.64
N VAL A 23 14.13 -4.82 4.46
CA VAL A 23 14.08 -5.94 5.43
C VAL A 23 12.93 -5.74 6.42
N ARG A 24 12.81 -4.54 7.00
CA ARG A 24 11.71 -4.25 7.94
C ARG A 24 10.33 -4.32 7.28
N GLN A 25 10.22 -3.91 6.03
CA GLN A 25 8.96 -4.01 5.27
C GLN A 25 8.62 -5.48 4.93
N GLU A 26 9.61 -6.33 4.69
CA GLU A 26 9.43 -7.78 4.54
C GLU A 26 8.84 -8.39 5.82
N ASP A 27 9.45 -8.13 6.98
CA ASP A 27 8.94 -8.60 8.28
C ASP A 27 7.49 -8.15 8.52
N THR A 28 7.18 -6.90 8.14
CA THR A 28 5.83 -6.33 8.26
C THR A 28 4.84 -7.09 7.39
N ILE A 29 5.19 -7.38 6.13
CA ILE A 29 4.32 -8.13 5.22
C ILE A 29 4.07 -9.54 5.76
N VAL A 30 5.12 -10.24 6.20
CA VAL A 30 4.99 -11.59 6.76
C VAL A 30 4.03 -11.58 7.94
N PHE A 31 4.18 -10.62 8.86
CA PHE A 31 3.28 -10.49 10.00
C PHE A 31 1.84 -10.20 9.58
N CYS A 32 1.61 -9.26 8.66
CA CYS A 32 0.27 -8.95 8.17
C CYS A 32 -0.42 -10.16 7.53
N LEU A 33 0.32 -10.96 6.74
CA LEU A 33 -0.21 -12.17 6.12
C LEU A 33 -0.57 -13.24 7.15
N ILE A 34 0.25 -13.42 8.20
CA ILE A 34 -0.04 -14.32 9.32
C ILE A 34 -1.33 -13.88 10.04
N GLU A 35 -1.50 -12.59 10.30
CA GLU A 35 -2.71 -12.06 10.93
C GLU A 35 -3.95 -12.27 10.04
N ARG A 36 -3.83 -12.06 8.72
CA ARG A 36 -4.94 -12.30 7.79
C ARG A 36 -5.31 -13.79 7.69
N ALA A 37 -4.34 -14.69 7.77
CA ALA A 37 -4.57 -16.13 7.68
C ALA A 37 -5.39 -16.71 8.85
N LYS A 38 -5.59 -15.95 9.94
CA LYS A 38 -6.46 -16.35 11.06
C LYS A 38 -7.95 -16.38 10.69
N PHE A 39 -8.34 -15.65 9.64
CA PHE A 39 -9.73 -15.57 9.17
C PHE A 39 -9.90 -16.41 7.91
N PRO A 40 -11.08 -17.04 7.70
CA PRO A 40 -11.38 -17.68 6.44
C PRO A 40 -11.52 -16.64 5.32
N THR A 41 -11.84 -17.08 4.10
CA THR A 41 -11.99 -16.19 2.95
C THR A 41 -13.02 -15.09 3.23
N ASN A 42 -14.15 -15.39 3.88
CA ASN A 42 -15.19 -14.39 4.15
C ASN A 42 -15.69 -13.70 2.86
N SER A 43 -15.96 -14.49 1.82
CA SER A 43 -16.35 -14.02 0.48
C SER A 43 -17.42 -12.91 0.44
N PRO A 44 -18.48 -12.92 1.28
CA PRO A 44 -19.47 -11.84 1.29
C PRO A 44 -18.91 -10.44 1.55
N LEU A 45 -17.70 -10.32 2.13
CA LEU A 45 -17.01 -9.05 2.33
C LEU A 45 -16.61 -8.38 1.00
N TYR A 46 -16.26 -9.17 -0.02
CA TYR A 46 -15.73 -8.69 -1.31
C TYR A 46 -16.77 -8.69 -2.42
N ASP A 47 -17.89 -9.38 -2.25
CA ASP A 47 -18.96 -9.45 -3.23
C ASP A 47 -19.60 -8.06 -3.45
N GLU A 48 -19.88 -7.73 -4.72
CA GLU A 48 -20.66 -6.53 -5.04
C GLU A 48 -22.07 -6.66 -4.46
N GLN A 49 -22.65 -5.55 -4.02
CA GLN A 49 -23.97 -5.56 -3.39
C GLN A 49 -25.09 -6.03 -4.33
N SER A 50 -24.92 -5.85 -5.64
CA SER A 50 -25.79 -6.37 -6.70
C SER A 50 -25.83 -7.91 -6.73
N SER A 51 -24.77 -8.57 -6.27
CA SER A 51 -24.55 -10.02 -6.30
C SER A 51 -24.67 -10.67 -4.92
N SER A 52 -24.58 -9.91 -3.83
CA SER A 52 -24.58 -10.44 -2.48
C SER A 52 -25.99 -10.84 -2.00
N SER A 53 -26.14 -12.13 -1.71
CA SER A 53 -27.31 -12.71 -1.05
C SER A 53 -27.34 -12.45 0.47
N SER A 54 -26.23 -11.96 1.05
CA SER A 54 -26.12 -11.72 2.49
C SER A 54 -26.47 -10.27 2.84
N PRO A 55 -27.56 -10.02 3.61
CA PRO A 55 -27.88 -8.67 4.08
C PRO A 55 -26.85 -8.15 5.09
N ALA A 56 -26.05 -9.04 5.72
CA ALA A 56 -25.04 -8.66 6.72
C ALA A 56 -23.86 -7.88 6.13
N SER A 57 -23.63 -7.99 4.81
CA SER A 57 -22.51 -7.36 4.11
C SER A 57 -22.94 -6.15 3.26
N ARG A 58 -24.19 -5.68 3.39
CA ARG A 58 -24.69 -4.53 2.62
C ARG A 58 -24.36 -3.21 3.31
N VAL A 59 -23.86 -2.26 2.54
CA VAL A 59 -23.63 -0.89 2.99
C VAL A 59 -24.72 0.00 2.39
N PRO A 60 -25.58 0.63 3.20
CA PRO A 60 -26.66 1.47 2.69
C PRO A 60 -26.13 2.57 1.76
N MET A 61 -26.81 2.76 0.62
CA MET A 61 -26.47 3.79 -0.38
C MET A 61 -25.07 3.66 -1.01
N TRP A 62 -24.44 2.49 -0.93
CA TRP A 62 -23.16 2.20 -1.58
C TRP A 62 -23.37 1.17 -2.70
N PRO A 63 -22.77 1.34 -3.90
CA PRO A 63 -22.93 0.37 -4.99
C PRO A 63 -21.90 -0.77 -4.98
N GLY A 64 -20.72 -0.54 -4.39
CA GLY A 64 -19.60 -1.51 -4.39
C GLY A 64 -19.67 -2.52 -3.23
N SER A 65 -18.59 -3.28 -3.06
CA SER A 65 -18.44 -4.22 -1.95
C SER A 65 -18.26 -3.51 -0.61
N MET A 66 -18.55 -4.21 0.50
CA MET A 66 -18.28 -3.71 1.85
C MET A 66 -16.79 -3.44 2.05
N PHE A 67 -15.93 -4.30 1.49
CA PHE A 67 -14.48 -4.12 1.58
C PHE A 67 -14.03 -2.80 0.95
N GLU A 68 -14.48 -2.51 -0.28
CA GLU A 68 -14.13 -1.28 -0.98
C GLU A 68 -14.56 -0.04 -0.18
N TYR A 69 -15.77 -0.06 0.41
CA TYR A 69 -16.26 1.01 1.27
C TYR A 69 -15.33 1.25 2.47
N ILE A 70 -14.97 0.18 3.20
CA ILE A 70 -14.11 0.28 4.39
C ILE A 70 -12.73 0.84 4.01
N VAL A 71 -12.15 0.41 2.88
CA VAL A 71 -10.85 0.91 2.42
C VAL A 71 -10.95 2.40 2.12
N ARG A 72 -11.94 2.84 1.33
CA ARG A 72 -12.11 4.27 0.97
C ARG A 72 -12.28 5.16 2.19
N GLU A 73 -13.13 4.77 3.15
CA GLU A 73 -13.31 5.52 4.39
C GLU A 73 -12.03 5.57 5.24
N THR A 74 -11.28 4.47 5.28
CA THR A 74 -10.00 4.39 5.99
C THR A 74 -8.95 5.29 5.34
N GLU A 75 -8.83 5.28 4.02
CA GLU A 75 -7.91 6.15 3.28
C GLU A 75 -8.30 7.63 3.44
N ALA A 76 -9.60 7.94 3.38
CA ALA A 76 -10.09 9.30 3.58
C ALA A 76 -9.73 9.83 4.97
N LEU A 77 -9.89 9.01 6.02
CA LEU A 77 -9.48 9.35 7.38
C LEU A 77 -7.97 9.57 7.47
N GLN A 78 -7.18 8.63 6.95
CA GLN A 78 -5.71 8.69 7.00
C GLN A 78 -5.14 9.84 6.17
N SER A 79 -5.81 10.23 5.09
CA SER A 79 -5.43 11.40 4.29
C SER A 79 -5.56 12.70 5.08
N LYS A 80 -6.67 12.88 5.80
CA LYS A 80 -6.92 14.11 6.58
C LYS A 80 -5.78 14.38 7.57
N VAL A 81 -5.20 13.32 8.14
CA VAL A 81 -4.05 13.39 9.07
C VAL A 81 -2.68 13.34 8.39
N GLY A 82 -2.64 13.42 7.05
CA GLY A 82 -1.42 13.60 6.27
C GLY A 82 -0.65 12.33 5.91
N ARG A 83 -1.25 11.13 5.97
CA ARG A 83 -0.57 9.88 5.59
C ARG A 83 0.04 9.98 4.19
N TYR A 84 -0.74 10.42 3.21
CA TYR A 84 -0.34 10.51 1.80
C TYR A 84 0.50 11.75 1.46
N LEU A 85 0.86 12.57 2.45
CA LEU A 85 1.94 13.55 2.28
C LEU A 85 3.31 12.85 2.22
N SER A 86 3.41 11.65 2.82
CA SER A 86 4.61 10.82 2.73
C SER A 86 4.77 10.23 1.32
N ARG A 87 5.93 10.43 0.71
CA ARG A 87 6.30 9.83 -0.59
C ARG A 87 6.36 8.29 -0.58
N GLU A 88 6.43 7.69 0.60
CA GLU A 88 6.41 6.22 0.75
C GLU A 88 4.99 5.63 0.71
N GLU A 89 3.96 6.46 0.94
CA GLU A 89 2.57 6.02 1.01
C GLU A 89 1.88 6.31 -0.32
N ASN A 90 1.15 5.32 -0.85
CA ASN A 90 0.43 5.44 -2.12
C ASN A 90 -1.00 4.96 -1.87
N PRO A 91 -2.02 5.78 -2.18
CA PRO A 91 -3.41 5.42 -1.94
C PRO A 91 -3.96 4.47 -3.01
N PHE A 92 -4.91 3.62 -2.64
CA PHE A 92 -5.65 2.74 -3.54
C PHE A 92 -6.74 3.50 -4.31
N PHE A 93 -7.35 4.51 -3.68
CA PHE A 93 -8.42 5.32 -4.28
C PHE A 93 -8.02 6.80 -4.37
N PRO A 94 -7.09 7.18 -5.27
CA PRO A 94 -6.54 8.54 -5.36
C PRO A 94 -7.57 9.63 -5.64
N ASN A 95 -8.68 9.29 -6.29
CA ASN A 95 -9.72 10.27 -6.68
C ASN A 95 -10.62 10.69 -5.51
N ASP A 96 -10.65 9.92 -4.41
CA ASP A 96 -11.56 10.14 -3.28
C ASP A 96 -10.85 10.71 -2.05
N ILE A 97 -9.65 11.25 -2.23
CA ILE A 97 -8.77 11.65 -1.14
C ILE A 97 -9.06 13.09 -0.72
N PRO A 98 -9.51 13.33 0.52
CA PRO A 98 -9.71 14.67 1.04
C PRO A 98 -8.37 15.35 1.33
N SER A 99 -8.35 16.67 1.22
CA SER A 99 -7.17 17.48 1.56
C SER A 99 -6.77 17.32 3.04
N PRO A 100 -5.47 17.17 3.34
CA PRO A 100 -4.99 17.13 4.72
C PRO A 100 -5.20 18.46 5.43
N PHE A 101 -5.56 18.42 6.71
CA PHE A 101 -5.61 19.62 7.57
C PHE A 101 -4.29 19.89 8.29
N VAL A 102 -3.35 18.96 8.21
CA VAL A 102 -2.01 19.10 8.78
C VAL A 102 -1.10 19.89 7.83
N PRO A 103 -0.15 20.70 8.37
CA PRO A 103 0.77 21.46 7.54
C PRO A 103 1.63 20.53 6.67
N SER A 104 1.86 20.95 5.42
CA SER A 104 2.80 20.29 4.53
C SER A 104 4.20 20.31 5.15
N ARG A 105 4.88 19.16 5.15
CA ARG A 105 6.29 19.09 5.56
C ARG A 105 7.15 19.46 4.36
N GLU A 106 8.21 20.24 4.58
CA GLU A 106 9.20 20.44 3.52
C GLU A 106 9.92 19.12 3.26
N HIS A 107 9.63 18.50 2.11
CA HIS A 107 10.31 17.29 1.68
C HIS A 107 11.49 17.68 0.80
N THR A 108 12.69 17.26 1.19
CA THR A 108 13.85 17.30 0.28
C THR A 108 13.49 16.53 -1.00
N LEU A 109 13.74 17.14 -2.16
CA LEU A 109 13.52 16.54 -3.50
C LEU A 109 14.48 15.38 -3.75
N PHE A 110 14.31 14.28 -3.01
CA PHE A 110 15.09 13.07 -3.22
C PHE A 110 14.60 12.32 -4.45
N LEU A 111 13.31 12.02 -4.52
CA LEU A 111 12.73 11.40 -5.71
C LEU A 111 12.50 12.44 -6.80
N HIS A 112 12.76 12.04 -8.05
CA HIS A 112 12.35 12.82 -9.21
C HIS A 112 10.82 13.09 -9.20
N PRO A 113 10.33 14.29 -9.59
CA PRO A 113 8.89 14.65 -9.52
C PRO A 113 7.93 13.66 -10.22
N VAL A 114 8.41 12.96 -11.26
CA VAL A 114 7.63 11.90 -11.94
C VAL A 114 7.21 10.78 -10.99
N ALA A 115 7.93 10.55 -9.90
CA ALA A 115 7.59 9.53 -8.90
C ALA A 115 6.17 9.71 -8.30
N ASP A 116 5.64 10.93 -8.32
CA ASP A 116 4.30 11.26 -7.83
C ASP A 116 3.19 10.71 -8.73
N SER A 117 3.49 10.56 -10.02
CA SER A 117 2.56 10.01 -11.01
C SER A 117 2.55 8.47 -11.05
N VAL A 118 3.54 7.83 -10.44
CA VAL A 118 3.69 6.37 -10.47
C VAL A 118 2.89 5.75 -9.33
N ASN A 119 1.71 5.21 -9.62
CA ASN A 119 0.92 4.43 -8.67
C ASN A 119 0.38 3.16 -9.36
N VAL A 120 0.80 1.99 -8.88
CA VAL A 120 0.40 0.68 -9.41
C VAL A 120 -0.56 -0.07 -8.49
N ASN A 121 -1.20 0.62 -7.55
CA ASN A 121 -2.07 0.01 -6.55
C ASN A 121 -3.25 -0.78 -7.13
N GLU A 122 -3.74 -0.43 -8.32
CA GLU A 122 -4.75 -1.24 -9.03
C GLU A 122 -4.26 -2.69 -9.25
N LYS A 123 -2.98 -2.85 -9.67
CA LYS A 123 -2.36 -4.17 -9.86
C LYS A 123 -2.07 -4.86 -8.53
N VAL A 124 -1.69 -4.10 -7.50
CA VAL A 124 -1.45 -4.65 -6.16
C VAL A 124 -2.74 -5.17 -5.55
N TRP A 125 -3.83 -4.44 -5.74
CA TRP A 125 -5.18 -4.81 -5.32
C TRP A 125 -5.64 -6.10 -5.99
N ASP A 126 -5.54 -6.18 -7.31
CA ASP A 126 -5.87 -7.38 -8.09
C ASP A 126 -5.02 -8.58 -7.65
N LEU A 127 -3.70 -8.42 -7.57
CA LEU A 127 -2.80 -9.48 -7.14
C LEU A 127 -3.14 -9.97 -5.73
N TYR A 128 -3.45 -9.05 -4.81
CA TYR A 128 -3.80 -9.41 -3.44
C TYR A 128 -5.11 -10.22 -3.39
N LEU A 129 -6.20 -9.69 -3.95
CA LEU A 129 -7.52 -10.32 -3.83
C LEU A 129 -7.67 -11.58 -4.69
N ASN A 130 -7.14 -11.56 -5.92
CA ASN A 130 -7.41 -12.60 -6.90
C ASN A 130 -6.34 -13.70 -6.95
N GLN A 131 -5.13 -13.44 -6.43
CA GLN A 131 -4.03 -14.40 -6.47
C GLN A 131 -3.54 -14.78 -5.08
N LEU A 132 -3.28 -13.81 -4.20
CA LEU A 132 -2.67 -14.08 -2.90
C LEU A 132 -3.69 -14.59 -1.87
N LEU A 133 -4.82 -13.90 -1.74
CA LEU A 133 -5.85 -14.20 -0.76
C LEU A 133 -6.42 -15.64 -0.88
N PRO A 134 -6.71 -16.17 -2.09
CA PRO A 134 -7.19 -17.55 -2.24
C PRO A 134 -6.16 -18.62 -1.84
N LEU A 135 -4.86 -18.28 -1.86
CA LEU A 135 -3.78 -19.17 -1.42
C LEU A 135 -3.53 -19.06 0.09
N LEU A 136 -3.88 -17.93 0.69
CA LEU A 136 -3.64 -17.62 2.09
C LEU A 136 -4.75 -18.11 3.02
N ALA A 137 -6.02 -17.85 2.64
CA ALA A 137 -7.17 -18.06 3.50
C ALA A 137 -7.93 -19.34 3.15
N VAL A 138 -8.30 -20.11 4.18
CA VAL A 138 -9.17 -21.28 4.01
C VAL A 138 -10.57 -20.84 3.59
N LYS A 139 -11.19 -21.55 2.66
CA LYS A 139 -12.57 -21.29 2.25
C LYS A 139 -13.52 -21.41 3.45
N GLY A 140 -14.36 -20.41 3.64
CA GLY A 140 -15.35 -20.39 4.71
C GLY A 140 -15.87 -18.98 4.98
N ASP A 141 -16.83 -18.90 5.87
CA ASP A 141 -17.40 -17.66 6.39
C ASP A 141 -17.59 -17.83 7.91
N ASP A 142 -16.90 -17.00 8.68
CA ASP A 142 -17.01 -16.96 10.14
C ASP A 142 -17.75 -15.71 10.65
N GLY A 143 -18.26 -14.87 9.73
CA GLY A 143 -18.93 -13.61 10.01
C GLY A 143 -18.03 -12.49 10.52
N ASN A 144 -16.72 -12.71 10.68
CA ASN A 144 -15.78 -11.72 11.21
C ASN A 144 -15.30 -10.73 10.12
N TYR A 145 -16.24 -10.06 9.44
CA TYR A 145 -15.95 -9.20 8.29
C TYR A 145 -15.08 -7.98 8.61
N VAL A 146 -15.35 -7.29 9.72
CA VAL A 146 -14.61 -6.08 10.12
C VAL A 146 -13.13 -6.36 10.44
N PRO A 147 -12.78 -7.33 11.32
CA PRO A 147 -11.37 -7.63 11.57
C PRO A 147 -10.68 -8.26 10.34
N THR A 148 -11.42 -9.00 9.50
CA THR A 148 -10.91 -9.47 8.20
C THR A 148 -10.50 -8.31 7.30
N ALA A 149 -11.40 -7.33 7.10
CA ALA A 149 -11.14 -6.14 6.30
C ALA A 149 -9.97 -5.31 6.86
N SER A 150 -9.86 -5.21 8.19
CA SER A 150 -8.73 -4.53 8.82
C SER A 150 -7.40 -5.24 8.54
N ALA A 151 -7.36 -6.58 8.61
CA ALA A 151 -6.17 -7.36 8.28
C ALA A 151 -5.82 -7.24 6.78
N ASP A 152 -6.81 -7.24 5.90
CA ASP A 152 -6.64 -7.00 4.47
C ASP A 152 -6.04 -5.62 4.17
N ILE A 153 -6.55 -4.56 4.81
CA ILE A 153 -6.02 -3.19 4.68
C ILE A 153 -4.55 -3.14 5.09
N HIS A 154 -4.18 -3.79 6.21
CA HIS A 154 -2.78 -3.83 6.62
C HIS A 154 -1.89 -4.56 5.60
N CYS A 155 -2.36 -5.68 5.04
CA CYS A 155 -1.64 -6.39 3.97
C CYS A 155 -1.45 -5.50 2.73
N LEU A 156 -2.54 -4.90 2.23
CA LEU A 156 -2.54 -4.03 1.07
C LEU A 156 -1.61 -2.82 1.25
N GLN A 157 -1.67 -2.16 2.40
CA GLN A 157 -0.81 -1.01 2.69
C GLN A 157 0.67 -1.41 2.81
N ALA A 158 0.97 -2.55 3.45
CA ALA A 158 2.34 -3.07 3.55
C ALA A 158 2.91 -3.46 2.17
N LEU A 159 2.12 -4.16 1.36
CA LEU A 159 2.47 -4.54 -0.02
C LEU A 159 2.66 -3.29 -0.90
N SER A 160 1.73 -2.34 -0.86
CA SER A 160 1.82 -1.09 -1.60
C SER A 160 3.11 -0.35 -1.28
N ARG A 161 3.43 -0.17 0.01
CA ARG A 161 4.68 0.47 0.44
C ARG A 161 5.89 -0.27 -0.09
N ARG A 162 5.96 -1.60 0.08
CA ARG A 162 7.11 -2.43 -0.32
C ARG A 162 7.37 -2.44 -1.82
N ILE A 163 6.31 -2.46 -2.62
CA ILE A 163 6.38 -2.46 -4.08
C ILE A 163 6.78 -1.06 -4.56
N HIS A 164 6.13 -0.01 -4.07
CA HIS A 164 6.45 1.37 -4.45
C HIS A 164 7.79 1.85 -3.89
N TYR A 165 8.35 1.18 -2.87
CA TYR A 165 9.71 1.44 -2.40
C TYR A 165 10.77 1.24 -3.50
N GLY A 166 10.42 0.53 -4.58
CA GLY A 166 11.21 0.48 -5.81
C GLY A 166 11.60 1.86 -6.36
N LYS A 167 10.79 2.91 -6.12
CA LYS A 167 11.14 4.31 -6.46
C LYS A 167 12.43 4.76 -5.79
N PHE A 168 12.57 4.48 -4.48
CA PHE A 168 13.77 4.82 -3.72
C PHE A 168 14.97 3.95 -4.13
N VAL A 169 14.74 2.66 -4.38
CA VAL A 169 15.77 1.75 -4.88
C VAL A 169 16.32 2.24 -6.22
N ALA A 170 15.43 2.61 -7.16
CA ALA A 170 15.81 3.09 -8.48
C ALA A 170 16.59 4.42 -8.41
N GLU A 171 16.11 5.38 -7.61
CA GLU A 171 16.77 6.67 -7.42
C GLU A 171 18.18 6.51 -6.84
N VAL A 172 18.35 5.69 -5.78
CA VAL A 172 19.68 5.45 -5.20
C VAL A 172 20.61 4.79 -6.22
N LYS A 173 20.16 3.75 -6.92
CA LYS A 173 20.96 3.06 -7.94
C LYS A 173 21.38 4.00 -9.08
N PHE A 174 20.45 4.83 -9.55
CA PHE A 174 20.74 5.80 -10.60
C PHE A 174 21.75 6.84 -10.15
N ARG A 175 21.64 7.35 -8.91
CA ARG A 175 22.60 8.32 -8.36
C ARG A 175 24.00 7.75 -8.19
N GLU A 176 24.12 6.46 -7.85
CA GLU A 176 25.42 5.80 -7.68
C GLU A 176 26.12 5.51 -9.02
N ALA A 177 25.38 5.09 -10.04
CA ALA A 177 25.95 4.79 -11.36
C ALA A 177 25.04 5.23 -12.52
N PRO A 178 24.91 6.55 -12.80
CA PRO A 178 23.98 7.03 -13.82
C PRO A 178 24.26 6.45 -15.21
N HIS A 179 25.54 6.30 -15.54
CA HIS A 179 26.02 5.84 -16.85
C HIS A 179 25.56 4.41 -17.21
N ASP A 180 25.28 3.56 -16.21
CA ASP A 180 24.77 2.21 -16.43
C ASP A 180 23.33 2.22 -16.95
N TYR A 181 22.54 3.24 -16.58
CA TYR A 181 21.11 3.32 -16.89
C TYR A 181 20.78 4.33 -17.99
N THR A 182 21.54 5.43 -18.11
CA THR A 182 21.27 6.51 -19.07
C THR A 182 21.07 6.02 -20.52
N PRO A 183 21.89 5.11 -21.08
CA PRO A 183 21.68 4.62 -22.44
C PRO A 183 20.32 3.94 -22.63
N ALA A 184 19.94 3.05 -21.70
CA ALA A 184 18.66 2.34 -21.74
C ALA A 184 17.47 3.27 -21.54
N ILE A 185 17.60 4.27 -20.65
CA ILE A 185 16.58 5.30 -20.42
C ILE A 185 16.34 6.13 -21.68
N ILE A 186 17.40 6.59 -22.36
CA ILE A 186 17.30 7.37 -23.61
C ILE A 186 16.68 6.51 -24.72
N ALA A 187 17.07 5.25 -24.82
CA ALA A 187 16.55 4.32 -25.82
C ALA A 187 15.14 3.78 -25.50
N GLN A 188 14.58 4.10 -24.31
CA GLN A 188 13.34 3.52 -23.79
C GLN A 188 13.32 1.97 -23.83
N SER A 189 14.47 1.33 -23.62
CA SER A 189 14.59 -0.13 -23.62
C SER A 189 14.32 -0.70 -22.23
N CYS A 190 13.32 -1.57 -22.13
CA CYS A 190 13.02 -2.33 -20.90
C CYS A 190 13.82 -3.64 -20.79
N ALA A 191 14.47 -4.08 -21.87
CA ALA A 191 15.34 -5.26 -21.87
C ALA A 191 16.78 -4.79 -21.66
N GLY A 192 17.33 -5.09 -20.48
CA GLY A 192 18.70 -4.74 -20.06
C GLY A 192 19.18 -5.70 -18.99
#